data_AF-A0A4U9UHR6-F1
#
_entry.id   AF-A0A4U9UHR6-F1
#
_cell.length_a   1.000
_cell.length_b   1.000
_cell.length_c   1.000
_cell.angle_alpha   90.00
_cell.angle_beta   90.00
_cell.angle_gamma   90.00
#
_symmetry.space_group_name_H-M   'P 1'
#
loop_
_entity.id
_entity.type
_entity.pdbx_description
1 polymer ?
#
loop_
_entity_poly.entity_id
_entity_poly.type
_entity_poly.pdbx_seq_one_letter_code
_entity_poly.pdbx_strand_id
1 'polypeptide(L)'
;MDTYRDGSSYRLTDRKRNRSELTISQNLGDAAGTLSLNWVSEDYWNSDRTLRSIGVGYNNSWNGISYGLSYSYNENSTASGNSSGAIYDRDQIFALNVSMPLDRWLSRTYASYNLNTSQKGSTNNSVGLNGTALADNNLSWGVQQSYGNKGIGNGGNLNADYRGTYGEVLAGYAYDRNSQRLNYGLQGGIIAHQDGVTFGQPLGKPLRW
;
A
#
# COMPACT_ATOMS: atom_id res chain seq x y z
N MET A 1 41.57 -5.20 41.83
CA MET A 1 41.52 -5.69 40.43
C MET A 1 40.68 -4.69 39.67
N ASP A 2 41.33 -3.68 39.13
CA ASP A 2 40.70 -2.55 38.45
C ASP A 2 40.66 -2.83 36.96
N THR A 3 39.46 -3.03 36.41
CA THR A 3 39.25 -3.12 34.97
C THR A 3 38.87 -1.76 34.43
N TYR A 4 39.85 -1.06 33.85
CA TYR A 4 39.63 0.10 33.00
C TYR A 4 38.78 -0.29 31.79
N ARG A 5 37.62 0.36 31.62
CA ARG A 5 36.87 0.41 30.35
C ARG A 5 36.98 1.82 29.80
N ASP A 6 38.00 2.06 28.99
CA ASP A 6 37.96 3.14 28.01
C ASP A 6 37.25 2.59 26.77
N GLY A 7 36.18 3.25 26.38
CA GLY A 7 35.24 2.81 25.37
C GLY A 7 34.42 3.99 24.90
N SER A 8 35.12 5.04 24.50
CA SER A 8 34.59 6.25 23.87
C SER A 8 33.67 5.89 22.71
N SER A 9 32.37 5.80 22.99
CA SER A 9 31.34 5.53 21.99
C SER A 9 31.01 6.85 21.29
N TYR A 10 31.77 7.18 20.24
CA TYR A 10 31.44 8.26 19.34
C TYR A 10 30.18 7.85 18.55
N ARG A 11 29.02 8.36 18.97
CA ARG A 11 27.83 8.34 18.11
C ARG A 11 28.10 9.30 16.96
N LEU A 12 28.57 8.76 15.84
CA LEU A 12 28.66 9.48 14.58
C LEU A 12 27.25 9.93 14.21
N THR A 13 27.00 11.23 14.39
CA THR A 13 25.82 11.89 13.85
C THR A 13 25.95 11.87 12.33
N ASP A 14 25.35 10.86 11.70
CA ASP A 14 25.28 10.72 10.24
C ASP A 14 24.66 12.00 9.63
N ARG A 15 25.49 12.87 9.06
CA ARG A 15 25.05 14.14 8.45
C ARG A 15 24.89 13.94 6.94
N LYS A 16 23.66 14.05 6.44
CA LYS A 16 23.38 14.03 5.00
C LYS A 16 24.26 15.04 4.26
N ARG A 17 24.99 14.58 3.24
CA ARG A 17 25.91 15.38 2.41
C ARG A 17 25.21 15.97 1.21
N ASN A 18 24.57 15.11 0.42
CA ASN A 18 23.91 15.49 -0.81
C ASN A 18 22.69 14.59 -1.00
N ARG A 19 21.60 15.17 -1.53
CA ARG A 19 20.41 14.42 -1.93
C ARG A 19 19.98 14.92 -3.30
N SER A 20 19.94 14.02 -4.27
CA SER A 20 19.41 14.28 -5.61
C SER A 20 18.11 13.52 -5.80
N GLU A 21 17.08 14.21 -6.27
CA GLU A 21 15.75 13.63 -6.52
C GLU A 21 15.32 13.95 -7.95
N LEU A 22 14.83 12.95 -8.66
CA LEU A 22 14.27 13.07 -10.00
C LEU A 22 12.92 12.35 -10.02
N THR A 23 11.89 13.05 -10.46
CA THR A 23 10.57 12.46 -10.71
C THR A 23 10.11 12.88 -12.10
N ILE A 24 9.84 11.89 -12.94
CA ILE A 24 9.34 12.07 -14.30
C ILE A 24 8.01 11.33 -14.38
N SER A 25 7.00 11.99 -14.93
CA SER A 25 5.71 11.38 -15.24
C SER A 25 5.30 11.83 -16.63
N GLN A 26 5.34 10.90 -17.58
CA GLN A 26 5.00 11.13 -18.98
C GLN A 26 3.70 10.39 -19.30
N ASN A 27 2.68 11.14 -19.69
CA ASN A 27 1.52 10.55 -20.34
C ASN A 27 1.87 10.26 -21.81
N LEU A 28 1.68 9.02 -22.25
CA LEU A 28 1.95 8.53 -23.60
C LEU A 28 0.68 8.53 -24.48
N GLY A 29 -0.44 9.03 -23.95
CA GLY A 29 -1.73 9.09 -24.61
C GLY A 29 -2.64 7.89 -24.31
N ASP A 30 -3.85 7.94 -24.83
CA ASP A 30 -4.94 7.02 -24.44
C ASP A 30 -4.67 5.54 -24.74
N ALA A 31 -3.82 5.25 -25.74
CA ALA A 31 -3.48 3.87 -26.12
C ALA A 31 -2.24 3.34 -25.39
N ALA A 32 -1.30 4.22 -25.03
CA ALA A 32 0.00 3.84 -24.49
C ALA A 32 0.12 4.07 -22.97
N GLY A 33 -0.86 4.71 -22.33
CA GLY A 33 -0.93 4.86 -20.88
C GLY A 33 0.05 5.90 -20.33
N THR A 34 0.54 5.65 -19.13
CA THR A 34 1.40 6.58 -18.37
C THR A 34 2.64 5.86 -17.90
N LEU A 35 3.79 6.51 -18.09
CA LEU A 35 5.08 6.06 -17.58
C LEU A 35 5.57 7.02 -16.52
N SER A 36 6.02 6.47 -15.41
CA SER A 36 6.55 7.20 -14.26
C SER A 36 7.92 6.65 -13.88
N LEU A 37 8.84 7.54 -13.54
CA LEU A 37 10.15 7.23 -13.02
C LEU A 37 10.40 8.11 -11.80
N ASN A 38 10.81 7.50 -10.70
CA ASN A 38 11.31 8.17 -9.51
C ASN A 38 12.75 7.68 -9.25
N TRP A 39 13.61 8.61 -8.86
CA TRP A 39 14.98 8.29 -8.46
C TRP A 39 15.39 9.22 -7.33
N VAL A 40 15.91 8.64 -6.25
CA VAL A 40 16.50 9.33 -5.12
C VAL A 40 17.88 8.73 -4.87
N SER A 41 18.88 9.60 -4.72
CA SER A 41 20.22 9.21 -4.26
C SER A 41 20.62 10.14 -3.13
N GLU A 42 21.07 9.57 -2.02
CA GLU A 42 21.50 10.29 -0.84
C GLU A 42 22.87 9.78 -0.38
N ASP A 43 23.79 10.72 -0.20
CA ASP A 43 25.14 10.47 0.30
C ASP A 43 25.29 11.09 1.69
N TYR A 44 26.06 10.45 2.56
CA TYR A 44 26.29 10.91 3.93
C TYR A 44 27.75 11.34 4.14
N TRP A 45 27.96 12.37 4.97
CA TRP A 45 29.29 12.73 5.46
C TRP A 45 29.71 11.72 6.53
N ASN A 46 30.96 11.26 6.45
CA ASN A 46 31.63 10.42 7.46
C ASN A 46 31.26 8.91 7.49
N SER A 47 30.54 8.41 6.48
CA SER A 47 30.38 6.97 6.24
C SER A 47 30.28 6.68 4.74
N ASP A 48 30.78 5.53 4.27
CA ASP A 48 30.58 5.01 2.90
C ASP A 48 29.11 4.54 2.68
N ARG A 49 28.17 5.17 3.39
CA ARG A 49 26.74 4.90 3.35
C ARG A 49 26.12 5.70 2.22
N THR A 50 25.71 4.98 1.20
CA THR A 50 24.91 5.49 0.10
C THR A 50 23.53 4.87 0.16
N LEU A 51 22.50 5.69 0.00
CA LEU A 51 21.11 5.27 -0.11
C LEU A 51 20.60 5.61 -1.51
N ARG A 52 20.21 4.59 -2.28
CA ARG A 52 19.72 4.75 -3.65
C ARG A 52 18.39 4.05 -3.80
N SER A 53 17.40 4.78 -4.28
CA SER A 53 16.06 4.27 -4.56
C SER A 53 15.67 4.67 -5.96
N ILE A 54 15.38 3.70 -6.82
CA ILE A 54 14.82 3.93 -8.14
C ILE A 54 13.51 3.17 -8.27
N GLY A 55 12.50 3.82 -8.82
CA GLY A 55 11.19 3.25 -9.06
C GLY A 55 10.74 3.60 -10.46
N VAL A 56 10.29 2.60 -11.21
CA VAL A 56 9.69 2.77 -12.54
C VAL A 56 8.31 2.18 -12.48
N GLY A 57 7.31 2.91 -12.96
CA GLY A 57 5.92 2.48 -12.98
C GLY A 57 5.31 2.76 -14.34
N TYR A 58 4.62 1.77 -14.90
CA TYR A 58 3.85 1.88 -16.13
C TYR A 58 2.40 1.51 -15.83
N ASN A 59 1.46 2.37 -16.18
CA ASN A 59 0.04 2.10 -15.98
C ASN A 59 -0.72 2.39 -17.27
N ASN A 60 -1.59 1.49 -17.67
CA ASN A 60 -2.43 1.67 -18.84
C ASN A 60 -3.82 1.06 -18.58
N SER A 61 -4.81 1.54 -19.30
CA SER A 61 -6.18 1.05 -19.23
C SER A 61 -6.73 0.89 -20.63
N TRP A 62 -7.20 -0.31 -20.96
CA TRP A 62 -7.80 -0.59 -22.25
C TRP A 62 -9.17 -1.24 -22.09
N ASN A 63 -10.20 -0.64 -22.69
CA ASN A 63 -11.57 -1.16 -22.73
C ASN A 63 -12.13 -1.51 -21.33
N GLY A 64 -11.83 -0.66 -20.34
CA GLY A 64 -12.20 -0.86 -18.93
C GLY A 64 -11.25 -1.72 -18.11
N ILE A 65 -10.33 -2.47 -18.73
CA ILE A 65 -9.31 -3.27 -18.02
C ILE A 65 -8.11 -2.37 -17.72
N SER A 66 -7.79 -2.20 -16.45
CA SER A 66 -6.60 -1.46 -15.99
C SER A 66 -5.47 -2.43 -15.67
N TYR A 67 -4.26 -2.10 -16.07
CA TYR A 67 -3.07 -2.87 -15.76
C TYR A 67 -1.91 -1.93 -15.43
N GLY A 68 -1.19 -2.29 -14.37
CA GLY A 68 -0.08 -1.53 -13.84
C GLY A 68 1.10 -2.44 -13.58
N LEU A 69 2.28 -2.01 -14.00
CA LEU A 69 3.54 -2.66 -13.70
C LEU A 69 4.43 -1.66 -12.98
N SER A 70 5.06 -2.09 -11.89
CA SER A 70 6.09 -1.29 -11.25
C SER A 70 7.29 -2.12 -10.83
N TYR A 71 8.43 -1.46 -10.84
CA TYR A 71 9.71 -2.01 -10.42
C TYR A 71 10.35 -1.00 -9.49
N SER A 72 10.77 -1.44 -8.31
CA SER A 72 11.51 -0.62 -7.36
C SER A 72 12.80 -1.33 -7.00
N TYR A 73 13.91 -0.60 -7.04
CA TYR A 73 15.21 -1.03 -6.54
C TYR A 73 15.60 -0.07 -5.42
N ASN A 74 15.89 -0.63 -4.26
CA ASN A 74 16.39 0.09 -3.10
C ASN A 74 17.73 -0.52 -2.69
N GLU A 75 18.71 0.34 -2.48
CA GLU A 75 20.03 -0.01 -2.02
C GLU A 75 20.36 0.83 -0.79
N ASN A 76 20.71 0.14 0.28
CA ASN A 76 21.11 0.75 1.54
C ASN A 76 22.47 0.15 1.94
N SER A 77 23.49 1.00 2.00
CA SER A 77 24.80 0.63 2.55
C SER A 77 24.81 0.85 4.06
N THR A 78 25.37 -0.09 4.82
CA THR A 78 25.67 0.10 6.25
C THR A 78 27.16 -0.07 6.51
N ALA A 79 27.74 0.82 7.32
CA ALA A 79 29.14 0.71 7.72
C ALA A 79 29.32 -0.47 8.69
N SER A 80 30.14 -1.45 8.32
CA SER A 80 30.47 -2.58 9.19
C SER A 80 31.45 -2.14 10.27
N GLY A 81 31.07 -2.26 11.54
CA GLY A 81 31.82 -1.74 12.68
C GLY A 81 33.15 -2.44 13.00
N ASN A 82 33.62 -3.43 12.23
CA ASN A 82 34.86 -4.16 12.54
C ASN A 82 35.61 -4.77 11.34
N SER A 83 35.17 -4.54 10.10
CA SER A 83 35.85 -5.06 8.91
C SER A 83 35.81 -4.00 7.81
N SER A 84 36.94 -3.76 7.17
CA SER A 84 37.14 -2.81 6.07
C SER A 84 36.24 -3.12 4.87
N GLY A 85 34.96 -2.74 4.92
CA GLY A 85 34.00 -2.93 3.83
C GLY A 85 32.58 -2.53 4.21
N ALA A 86 31.92 -1.80 3.29
CA ALA A 86 30.50 -1.48 3.37
C ALA A 86 29.64 -2.73 3.08
N ILE A 87 28.58 -2.97 3.87
CA ILE A 87 27.59 -4.02 3.60
C ILE A 87 26.48 -3.38 2.78
N TYR A 88 26.33 -3.83 1.53
CA TYR A 88 25.26 -3.40 0.64
C TYR A 88 24.07 -4.33 0.75
N ASP A 89 22.97 -3.80 1.29
CA ASP A 89 21.67 -4.45 1.22
C ASP A 89 20.93 -3.91 0.00
N ARG A 90 20.54 -4.81 -0.92
CA ARG A 90 19.81 -4.48 -2.16
C ARG A 90 18.48 -5.22 -2.19
N ASP A 91 17.39 -4.47 -2.29
CA ASP A 91 16.04 -4.99 -2.45
C ASP A 91 15.43 -4.55 -3.77
N GLN A 92 15.10 -5.53 -4.61
CA GLN A 92 14.37 -5.33 -5.85
C GLN A 92 12.96 -5.88 -5.69
N ILE A 93 11.95 -5.04 -5.94
CA ILE A 93 10.54 -5.39 -5.88
C ILE A 93 9.94 -5.17 -7.25
N PHE A 94 9.34 -6.22 -7.79
CA PHE A 94 8.52 -6.16 -8.98
C PHE A 94 7.07 -6.36 -8.59
N ALA A 95 6.20 -5.45 -9.02
CA ALA A 95 4.77 -5.50 -8.77
C ALA A 95 3.98 -5.43 -10.07
N LEU A 96 2.96 -6.26 -10.17
CA LEU A 96 1.99 -6.28 -11.25
C LEU A 96 0.59 -6.16 -10.62
N ASN A 97 -0.20 -5.24 -11.12
CA ASN A 97 -1.61 -5.08 -10.80
C ASN A 97 -2.43 -5.20 -12.08
N VAL A 98 -3.50 -5.97 -12.04
CA VAL A 98 -4.49 -6.05 -13.11
C VAL A 98 -5.86 -5.91 -12.47
N SER A 99 -6.71 -5.07 -13.02
CA SER A 99 -8.08 -4.86 -12.58
C SER A 99 -9.00 -4.91 -13.81
N MET A 100 -10.02 -5.77 -13.76
CA MET A 100 -10.96 -5.98 -14.85
C MET A 100 -12.40 -5.87 -14.34
N PRO A 101 -13.25 -5.01 -14.96
CA PRO A 101 -14.67 -5.01 -14.68
C PRO A 101 -15.27 -6.33 -15.17
N LEU A 102 -16.00 -6.98 -14.28
CA LEU A 102 -16.78 -8.19 -14.54
C LEU A 102 -18.23 -7.86 -14.90
N ASP A 103 -18.53 -6.62 -15.32
CA ASP A 103 -19.89 -6.10 -15.50
C ASP A 103 -20.78 -6.97 -16.42
N ARG A 104 -20.16 -7.71 -17.35
CA ARG A 104 -20.84 -8.66 -18.25
C ARG A 104 -21.32 -9.95 -17.56
N TRP A 105 -20.75 -10.30 -16.41
CA TRP A 105 -21.09 -11.50 -15.64
C TRP A 105 -21.79 -11.15 -14.33
N LEU A 106 -21.27 -10.14 -13.63
CA LEU A 106 -21.78 -9.63 -12.38
C LEU A 106 -21.72 -8.10 -12.46
N SER A 107 -22.89 -7.47 -12.59
CA SER A 107 -22.96 -6.02 -12.71
C SER A 107 -22.23 -5.34 -11.56
N ARG A 108 -21.49 -4.28 -11.87
CA ARG A 108 -20.79 -3.44 -10.87
C ARG A 108 -19.79 -4.22 -10.00
N THR A 109 -19.19 -5.26 -10.56
CA THR A 109 -18.15 -6.06 -9.90
C THR A 109 -16.84 -5.95 -10.66
N TYR A 110 -15.72 -5.93 -9.93
CA TYR A 110 -14.36 -5.88 -10.44
C TYR A 110 -13.56 -7.06 -9.91
N ALA A 111 -12.80 -7.69 -10.79
CA ALA A 111 -11.74 -8.61 -10.44
C ALA A 111 -10.42 -7.87 -10.38
N SER A 112 -9.63 -8.14 -9.36
CA SER A 112 -8.27 -7.63 -9.23
C SER A 112 -7.29 -8.78 -9.01
N TYR A 113 -6.14 -8.67 -9.64
CA TYR A 113 -5.00 -9.55 -9.44
C TYR A 113 -3.78 -8.70 -9.14
N ASN A 114 -3.07 -9.03 -8.06
CA ASN A 114 -1.84 -8.36 -7.68
C ASN A 114 -0.75 -9.40 -7.46
N LEU A 115 0.42 -9.18 -8.04
CA LEU A 115 1.61 -9.98 -7.82
C LEU A 115 2.73 -9.06 -7.37
N ASN A 116 3.36 -9.38 -6.25
CA ASN A 116 4.49 -8.65 -5.71
C ASN A 116 5.61 -9.65 -5.45
N THR A 117 6.79 -9.42 -6.02
CA THR A 117 7.94 -10.33 -5.87
C THR A 117 9.18 -9.54 -5.51
N SER A 118 9.84 -9.96 -4.42
CA SER A 118 11.14 -9.43 -4.02
C SER A 118 12.25 -10.36 -4.49
N GLN A 119 13.36 -9.81 -4.98
CA GLN A 119 14.55 -10.58 -5.36
C GLN A 119 15.16 -11.36 -4.18
N LYS A 120 14.97 -10.89 -2.93
CA LYS A 120 15.34 -11.65 -1.73
C LYS A 120 14.39 -12.81 -1.40
N GLY A 121 13.36 -13.01 -2.25
CA GLY A 121 12.73 -14.30 -2.47
C GLY A 121 11.32 -14.46 -1.93
N SER A 122 10.71 -13.41 -1.40
CA SER A 122 9.32 -13.43 -0.99
C SER A 122 8.43 -12.98 -2.16
N THR A 123 7.57 -13.86 -2.64
CA THR A 123 6.55 -13.56 -3.66
C THR A 123 5.19 -13.67 -3.00
N ASN A 124 4.35 -12.65 -3.17
CA ASN A 124 2.96 -12.60 -2.73
C ASN A 124 2.04 -12.35 -3.92
N ASN A 125 1.07 -13.23 -4.09
CA ASN A 125 0.05 -13.12 -5.13
C ASN A 125 -1.31 -12.97 -4.45
N SER A 126 -2.15 -12.07 -4.92
CA SER A 126 -3.50 -11.91 -4.40
C SER A 126 -4.51 -11.72 -5.50
N VAL A 127 -5.66 -12.35 -5.32
CA VAL A 127 -6.83 -12.25 -6.19
C VAL A 127 -7.95 -11.69 -5.34
N GLY A 128 -8.69 -10.72 -5.84
CA GLY A 128 -9.85 -10.19 -5.15
C GLY A 128 -11.00 -9.88 -6.10
N LEU A 129 -12.21 -9.99 -5.57
CA LEU A 129 -13.44 -9.55 -6.20
C LEU A 129 -14.06 -8.48 -5.30
N ASN A 130 -14.47 -7.36 -5.87
CA ASN A 130 -15.19 -6.33 -5.13
C ASN A 130 -16.29 -5.74 -6.01
N GLY A 131 -17.31 -5.17 -5.38
CA GLY A 131 -18.40 -4.55 -6.13
C GLY A 131 -19.44 -3.92 -5.23
N THR A 132 -20.52 -3.45 -5.85
CA THR A 132 -21.69 -2.93 -5.16
C THR A 132 -22.93 -3.75 -5.47
N ALA A 133 -23.79 -3.96 -4.47
CA ALA A 133 -25.05 -4.69 -4.56
C ALA A 133 -26.21 -3.81 -4.06
N LEU A 134 -27.43 -4.36 -4.16
CA LEU A 134 -28.72 -3.72 -3.88
C LEU A 134 -29.13 -2.65 -4.93
N ALA A 135 -30.42 -2.32 -4.95
CA ALA A 135 -31.01 -1.44 -5.95
C ALA A 135 -30.36 -0.05 -5.98
N ASP A 136 -29.96 0.46 -4.81
CA ASP A 136 -29.38 1.79 -4.63
C ASP A 136 -27.83 1.78 -4.61
N ASN A 137 -27.19 0.64 -4.88
CA ASN A 137 -25.73 0.46 -4.71
C ASN A 137 -25.24 0.82 -3.31
N ASN A 138 -26.10 0.63 -2.31
CA ASN A 138 -25.84 0.97 -0.93
C ASN A 138 -25.12 -0.13 -0.16
N LEU A 139 -24.80 -1.27 -0.79
CA LEU A 139 -23.94 -2.29 -0.19
C LEU A 139 -22.66 -2.43 -1.01
N SER A 140 -21.53 -1.99 -0.48
CA SER A 140 -20.21 -2.32 -1.04
C SER A 140 -19.69 -3.59 -0.40
N TRP A 141 -19.13 -4.49 -1.19
CA TRP A 141 -18.56 -5.74 -0.69
C TRP A 141 -17.24 -6.04 -1.38
N GLY A 142 -16.38 -6.79 -0.68
CA GLY A 142 -15.09 -7.21 -1.17
C GLY A 142 -14.68 -8.53 -0.56
N VAL A 143 -14.08 -9.38 -1.38
CA VAL A 143 -13.39 -10.59 -0.95
C VAL A 143 -12.03 -10.64 -1.63
N GLN A 144 -10.99 -10.98 -0.88
CA GLN A 144 -9.65 -11.11 -1.39
C GLN A 144 -8.97 -12.31 -0.74
N GLN A 145 -8.21 -13.04 -1.53
CA GLN A 145 -7.34 -14.12 -1.08
C GLN A 145 -5.92 -13.80 -1.51
N SER A 146 -4.95 -13.95 -0.61
CA SER A 146 -3.54 -13.75 -0.89
C SER A 146 -2.72 -14.96 -0.46
N TYR A 147 -1.77 -15.35 -1.30
CA TYR A 147 -0.83 -16.42 -1.03
C TYR A 147 0.58 -15.94 -1.29
N GLY A 148 1.44 -16.07 -0.29
CA GLY A 148 2.85 -15.76 -0.44
C GLY A 148 3.78 -16.85 0.12
N ASN A 149 4.93 -16.99 -0.54
CA ASN A 149 5.95 -17.97 -0.18
C ASN A 149 6.97 -17.38 0.82
N LYS A 150 7.87 -18.23 1.33
CA LYS A 150 8.98 -17.85 2.25
C LYS A 150 8.51 -17.04 3.47
N GLY A 151 7.49 -17.55 4.16
CA GLY A 151 7.04 -16.99 5.44
C GLY A 151 5.91 -15.96 5.35
N ILE A 152 5.54 -15.47 4.15
CA ILE A 152 4.38 -14.59 3.96
C ILE A 152 3.07 -15.32 4.34
N GLY A 153 2.94 -16.59 3.95
CA GLY A 153 1.77 -17.40 4.30
C GLY A 153 0.55 -17.12 3.41
N ASN A 154 -0.57 -17.75 3.74
CA ASN A 154 -1.86 -17.51 3.10
C ASN A 154 -2.70 -16.60 3.99
N GLY A 155 -3.48 -15.74 3.37
CA GLY A 155 -4.44 -14.89 4.03
C GLY A 155 -5.66 -14.63 3.17
N GLY A 156 -6.69 -14.11 3.79
CA GLY A 156 -7.88 -13.69 3.09
C GLY A 156 -8.60 -12.62 3.89
N ASN A 157 -9.32 -11.76 3.18
CA ASN A 157 -10.19 -10.78 3.79
C ASN A 157 -11.54 -10.75 3.09
N LEU A 158 -12.56 -10.43 3.88
CA LEU A 158 -13.91 -10.16 3.46
C LEU A 158 -14.33 -8.87 4.12
N ASN A 159 -14.94 -7.97 3.37
CA ASN A 159 -15.45 -6.71 3.87
C ASN A 159 -16.82 -6.41 3.25
N ALA A 160 -17.69 -5.82 4.04
CA ALA A 160 -19.00 -5.34 3.65
C ALA A 160 -19.25 -3.99 4.30
N ASP A 161 -19.74 -3.05 3.51
CA ASP A 161 -20.13 -1.71 3.92
C ASP A 161 -21.55 -1.45 3.43
N TYR A 162 -22.48 -1.27 4.36
CA TYR A 162 -23.88 -1.02 4.06
C TYR A 162 -24.29 0.38 4.49
N ARG A 163 -24.68 1.20 3.52
CA ARG A 163 -25.04 2.59 3.68
C ARG A 163 -26.55 2.80 3.62
N GLY A 164 -27.20 2.70 4.76
CA GLY A 164 -28.63 2.98 4.89
C GLY A 164 -28.95 4.48 4.89
N THR A 165 -30.25 4.78 4.94
CA THR A 165 -30.79 6.15 5.08
C THR A 165 -30.43 6.76 6.44
N TYR A 166 -30.37 5.94 7.48
CA TYR A 166 -30.25 6.36 8.88
C TYR A 166 -28.88 6.09 9.50
N GLY A 167 -27.94 5.54 8.73
CA GLY A 167 -26.61 5.17 9.21
C GLY A 167 -25.89 4.23 8.25
N GLU A 168 -24.65 3.92 8.59
CA GLU A 168 -23.75 3.05 7.82
C GLU A 168 -23.16 1.99 8.75
N VAL A 169 -23.13 0.77 8.25
CA VAL A 169 -22.67 -0.41 8.98
C VAL A 169 -21.53 -1.03 8.21
N LEU A 170 -20.38 -1.17 8.88
CA LEU A 170 -19.17 -1.75 8.37
C LEU A 170 -18.96 -3.10 9.06
N ALA A 171 -18.67 -4.14 8.30
CA ALA A 171 -18.28 -5.43 8.81
C ALA A 171 -17.12 -5.97 7.97
N GLY A 172 -16.14 -6.58 8.62
CA GLY A 172 -15.00 -7.16 7.95
C GLY A 172 -14.38 -8.30 8.74
N TYR A 173 -13.91 -9.30 8.04
CA TYR A 173 -13.18 -10.41 8.59
C TYR A 173 -11.91 -10.62 7.79
N ALA A 174 -10.77 -10.68 8.45
CA ALA A 174 -9.49 -10.98 7.84
C ALA A 174 -8.79 -12.07 8.62
N TYR A 175 -8.13 -12.98 7.91
CA TYR A 175 -7.28 -13.98 8.51
C TYR A 175 -5.95 -14.02 7.77
N ASP A 176 -4.90 -14.31 8.52
CA ASP A 176 -3.56 -14.56 8.04
C ASP A 176 -3.01 -15.78 8.80
N ARG A 177 -1.83 -16.27 8.42
CA ARG A 177 -1.24 -17.49 9.00
C ARG A 177 -1.14 -17.49 10.53
N ASN A 178 -1.04 -16.32 11.15
CA ASN A 178 -0.78 -16.15 12.58
C ASN A 178 -1.89 -15.40 13.34
N SER A 179 -2.89 -14.86 12.65
CA SER A 179 -3.89 -14.01 13.29
C SER A 179 -5.22 -14.03 12.54
N GLN A 180 -6.29 -13.79 13.30
CA GLN A 180 -7.63 -13.58 12.78
C GLN A 180 -8.14 -12.28 13.38
N ARG A 181 -8.77 -11.46 12.55
CA ARG A 181 -9.30 -10.14 12.93
C ARG A 181 -10.73 -10.03 12.44
N LEU A 182 -11.63 -9.70 13.35
CA LEU A 182 -13.01 -9.34 13.06
C LEU A 182 -13.18 -7.86 13.36
N ASN A 183 -13.62 -7.10 12.36
CA ASN A 183 -13.89 -5.67 12.45
C ASN A 183 -15.39 -5.44 12.25
N TYR A 184 -15.99 -4.61 13.09
CA TYR A 184 -17.36 -4.16 12.91
C TYR A 184 -17.47 -2.71 13.37
N GLY A 185 -18.34 -1.93 12.73
CA GLY A 185 -18.55 -0.54 13.04
C GLY A 185 -19.95 -0.10 12.63
N LEU A 186 -20.52 0.82 13.39
CA LEU A 186 -21.77 1.48 13.04
C LEU A 186 -21.56 2.99 13.20
N GLN A 187 -21.94 3.74 12.18
CA GLN A 187 -21.83 5.20 12.18
C GLN A 187 -23.14 5.84 11.70
N GLY A 188 -23.50 6.95 12.32
CA GLY A 188 -24.73 7.67 12.01
C GLY A 188 -24.75 9.03 12.71
N GLY A 189 -25.57 9.94 12.21
CA GLY A 189 -25.86 11.24 12.78
C GLY A 189 -27.26 11.27 13.37
N ILE A 190 -27.42 12.02 14.47
CA ILE A 190 -28.71 12.31 15.07
C ILE A 190 -28.88 13.82 15.07
N ILE A 191 -29.98 14.30 14.50
CA ILE A 191 -30.36 15.71 14.53
C ILE A 191 -31.66 15.84 15.34
N ALA A 192 -31.62 16.64 16.39
CA ALA A 192 -32.81 17.04 17.14
C ALA A 192 -33.29 18.40 16.65
N HIS A 193 -34.57 18.49 16.27
CA HIS A 193 -35.25 19.74 15.91
C HIS A 193 -36.57 19.86 16.68
N GLN A 194 -37.22 21.03 16.63
CA GLN A 194 -38.41 21.29 17.45
C GLN A 194 -39.57 20.30 17.18
N ASP A 195 -39.61 19.71 15.98
CA ASP A 195 -40.66 18.79 15.54
C ASP A 195 -40.28 17.30 15.69
N GLY A 196 -39.09 16.97 16.24
CA GLY A 196 -38.69 15.58 16.50
C GLY A 196 -37.20 15.27 16.39
N VAL A 197 -36.88 13.97 16.36
CA VAL A 197 -35.52 13.43 16.21
C VAL A 197 -35.42 12.76 14.84
N THR A 198 -34.48 13.21 14.01
CA THR A 198 -34.17 12.60 12.71
C THR A 198 -32.80 11.94 12.76
N PHE A 199 -32.75 10.65 12.38
CA PHE A 199 -31.50 9.91 12.18
C PHE A 199 -31.01 10.09 10.75
N GLY A 200 -29.71 10.07 10.52
CA GLY A 200 -29.13 10.25 9.20
C GLY A 200 -27.70 9.71 9.09
N GLN A 201 -27.11 9.83 7.90
CA GLN A 201 -25.70 9.50 7.69
C GLN A 201 -24.78 10.45 8.49
N PRO A 202 -23.54 10.02 8.82
CA PRO A 202 -22.59 10.88 9.52
C PRO A 202 -22.39 12.20 8.76
N LEU A 203 -22.67 13.32 9.43
CA LEU A 203 -22.54 14.64 8.81
C LEU A 203 -21.06 14.94 8.55
N GLY A 204 -20.71 15.24 7.30
CA GLY A 204 -19.45 15.87 6.97
C GLY A 204 -19.35 17.21 7.69
N LYS A 205 -18.24 17.46 8.40
CA LYS A 205 -17.95 18.75 9.04
C LYS A 205 -18.22 19.87 8.02
N PRO A 206 -19.09 20.86 8.30
CA PRO A 206 -19.14 22.04 7.45
C PRO A 206 -17.77 22.71 7.54
N LEU A 207 -17.14 22.90 6.37
CA LEU A 207 -15.94 23.73 6.25
C LEU A 207 -16.29 25.12 6.80
N ARG A 208 -15.67 25.47 7.92
CA ARG A 208 -15.67 26.84 8.43
C ARG A 208 -14.56 27.61 7.73
N TRP A 209 -14.94 28.69 7.07
CA TRP A 209 -14.08 29.74 6.52
C TRP A 209 -13.50 30.60 7.63
#